data_AF-E3N7F1-F1
#
_entry.id   AF-E3N7F1-F1
#
_cell.length_a   1.000
_cell.length_b   1.000
_cell.length_c   1.000
_cell.angle_alpha   90.00
_cell.angle_beta   90.00
_cell.angle_gamma   90.00
#
_symmetry.space_group_name_H-M   'P 1'
#
loop_
_entity.id
_entity.type
_entity.pdbx_description
1 polymer ?
#
loop_
_entity_poly.entity_id
_entity_poly.type
_entity_poly.pdbx_seq_one_letter_code
_entity_poly.pdbx_strand_id
1 'polypeptide(L)'
;MDILDELELVSAEHRQEVENEYKAQKNYDEAIVTSASENSKKLVYVTFYTHSDKKIVQMYLSEKHALEQISEKVAELLPTIQWRVFSGKFGNSLKTIHVLRFSGTQSQADFEFTSSHQVCNSIKRTPICKFYYLLVRLERLHPVRFDDQEANCDECHQKIFGHRYKCTECADFDICQKCEAKSLHPEHAMLRIVRKGTTRIPNYITSNAPRYVFPSVY
;
A
#
# COMPACT_ATOMS: atom_id res chain seq x y z
N MET A 1 -9.08 -23.34 5.37
CA MET A 1 -8.08 -23.23 4.31
C MET A 1 -8.04 -24.57 3.63
N ASP A 2 -8.69 -24.66 2.48
CA ASP A 2 -8.61 -25.82 1.59
C ASP A 2 -7.49 -25.64 0.54
N ILE A 3 -7.36 -26.57 -0.41
CA ILE A 3 -6.32 -26.48 -1.44
C ILE A 3 -6.55 -25.30 -2.40
N LEU A 4 -7.80 -24.91 -2.64
CA LEU A 4 -8.14 -23.79 -3.52
C LEU A 4 -7.75 -22.47 -2.87
N ASP A 5 -7.99 -22.34 -1.56
CA ASP A 5 -7.55 -21.23 -0.72
C ASP A 5 -6.02 -21.05 -0.76
N GLU A 6 -5.25 -22.14 -0.75
CA GLU A 6 -3.79 -22.06 -0.85
C GLU A 6 -3.33 -21.65 -2.26
N LEU A 7 -3.94 -22.18 -3.32
CA LEU A 7 -3.59 -21.83 -4.70
C LEU A 7 -3.86 -20.35 -5.02
N GLU A 8 -4.75 -19.68 -4.28
CA GLU A 8 -4.93 -18.23 -4.38
C GLU A 8 -3.70 -17.41 -3.93
N LEU A 9 -2.80 -17.98 -3.13
CA LEU A 9 -1.54 -17.36 -2.71
C LEU A 9 -0.44 -17.43 -3.78
N VAL A 10 -0.68 -18.21 -4.82
CA VAL A 10 0.26 -18.46 -5.92
C VAL A 10 -0.21 -17.67 -7.14
N SER A 11 0.74 -17.09 -7.88
CA SER A 11 0.43 -16.41 -9.15
C SER A 11 -0.17 -17.41 -10.13
N ALA A 12 -1.11 -16.96 -10.96
CA ALA A 12 -1.91 -17.85 -11.81
C ALA A 12 -1.07 -18.81 -12.66
N GLU A 13 0.09 -18.35 -13.13
CA GLU A 13 1.05 -19.10 -13.96
C GLU A 13 1.67 -20.30 -13.22
N HIS A 14 1.88 -20.21 -11.91
CA HIS A 14 2.57 -21.24 -11.12
C HIS A 14 1.61 -22.19 -10.38
N ARG A 15 0.29 -21.96 -10.47
CA ARG A 15 -0.72 -22.78 -9.77
C ARG A 15 -0.68 -24.24 -10.20
N GLN A 16 -0.55 -24.50 -11.50
CA GLN A 16 -0.55 -25.86 -12.03
C GLN A 16 0.68 -26.65 -11.58
N GLU A 17 1.83 -25.98 -11.49
CA GLU A 17 3.08 -26.58 -10.99
C GLU A 17 2.94 -26.99 -9.52
N VAL A 18 2.48 -26.08 -8.66
CA VAL A 18 2.26 -26.37 -7.23
C VAL A 18 1.21 -27.47 -7.02
N GLU A 19 0.15 -27.49 -7.83
CA GLU A 19 -0.85 -28.54 -7.76
C GLU A 19 -0.28 -29.91 -8.19
N ASN A 20 0.58 -29.93 -9.21
CA ASN A 20 1.25 -31.14 -9.66
C ASN A 20 2.27 -31.64 -8.63
N GLU A 21 3.02 -30.75 -7.99
CA GLU A 21 3.93 -31.09 -6.89
C GLU A 21 3.18 -31.67 -5.68
N TYR A 22 2.03 -31.08 -5.31
CA TYR A 22 1.17 -31.63 -4.27
C TYR A 22 0.67 -33.04 -4.63
N LYS A 23 0.21 -33.25 -5.87
CA LYS A 23 -0.21 -34.56 -6.36
C LYS A 23 0.93 -35.57 -6.39
N ALA A 24 2.15 -35.13 -6.70
CA ALA A 24 3.36 -35.96 -6.70
C ALA A 24 3.82 -36.33 -5.27
N GLN A 25 3.75 -35.39 -4.32
CA GLN A 25 4.06 -35.65 -2.91
C GLN A 25 3.08 -36.67 -2.29
N LYS A 26 1.80 -36.63 -2.68
CA LYS A 26 0.80 -37.63 -2.25
C LYS A 26 1.11 -39.05 -2.73
N ASN A 27 2.00 -39.21 -3.72
CA ASN A 27 2.48 -40.51 -4.20
C ASN A 27 3.80 -40.96 -3.53
N TYR A 28 4.37 -40.20 -2.60
CA TYR A 28 5.74 -40.38 -2.09
C TYR A 28 5.87 -40.38 -0.55
N ASP A 29 4.80 -40.59 0.20
CA ASP A 29 4.82 -40.62 1.68
C ASP A 29 5.41 -41.94 2.28
N GLU A 30 6.51 -42.46 1.69
CA GLU A 30 7.47 -43.36 2.35
C GLU A 30 8.91 -43.08 1.84
N ALA A 31 9.52 -41.95 2.24
CA ALA A 31 10.97 -41.85 2.39
C ALA A 31 11.35 -40.55 3.12
N ILE A 32 11.94 -40.71 4.32
CA ILE A 32 12.60 -39.65 5.09
C ILE A 32 13.93 -39.30 4.39
N VAL A 33 14.32 -38.02 4.38
CA VAL A 33 15.58 -37.52 4.98
C VAL A 33 15.79 -36.03 4.65
N THR A 34 16.04 -35.30 5.73
CA THR A 34 16.60 -33.96 5.89
C THR A 34 17.83 -33.66 5.03
N SER A 35 17.95 -32.42 4.55
CA SER A 35 19.21 -31.68 4.65
C SER A 35 18.98 -30.18 4.67
N ALA A 36 19.37 -29.56 5.78
CA ALA A 36 19.55 -28.12 5.87
C ALA A 36 20.86 -27.78 5.14
N SER A 37 20.78 -26.88 4.17
CA SER A 37 21.95 -26.30 3.52
C SER A 37 22.04 -24.82 3.89
N GLU A 38 23.03 -24.53 4.72
CA GLU A 38 23.41 -23.22 5.22
C GLU A 38 23.99 -22.34 4.10
N ASN A 39 23.11 -21.71 3.32
CA ASN A 39 23.31 -20.40 2.68
C ASN A 39 22.02 -19.88 2.03
N SER A 40 20.87 -20.38 2.49
CA SER A 40 19.70 -20.62 1.64
C SER A 40 18.84 -19.37 1.44
N LYS A 41 18.83 -18.85 0.21
CA LYS A 41 17.69 -18.05 -0.25
C LYS A 41 16.45 -18.96 -0.25
N LYS A 42 15.34 -18.52 0.33
CA LYS A 42 14.06 -19.27 0.34
C LYS A 42 13.19 -18.79 -0.81
N LEU A 43 12.59 -19.71 -1.55
CA LEU A 43 11.58 -19.39 -2.56
C LEU A 43 10.26 -19.06 -1.85
N VAL A 44 9.73 -17.86 -2.06
CA VAL A 44 8.54 -17.36 -1.36
C VAL A 44 7.59 -16.69 -2.36
N TYR A 45 6.30 -17.01 -2.23
CA TYR A 45 5.22 -16.29 -2.91
C TYR A 45 4.81 -15.07 -2.09
N VAL A 46 5.19 -13.89 -2.56
CA VAL A 46 4.93 -12.63 -1.88
C VAL A 46 3.71 -11.95 -2.48
N THR A 47 2.68 -11.74 -1.66
CA THR A 47 1.50 -10.95 -2.04
C THR A 47 1.66 -9.52 -1.58
N PHE A 48 1.88 -8.62 -2.52
CA PHE A 48 1.83 -7.18 -2.33
C PHE A 48 0.40 -6.70 -2.48
N TYR A 49 -0.13 -5.98 -1.51
CA TYR A 49 -1.48 -5.44 -1.63
C TYR A 49 -1.61 -4.03 -1.08
N THR A 50 -2.48 -3.27 -1.72
CA THR A 50 -2.98 -1.96 -1.27
C THR A 50 -4.46 -2.09 -0.92
N HIS A 51 -5.14 -0.98 -0.63
CA HIS A 51 -6.60 -1.00 -0.45
C HIS A 51 -7.36 -1.39 -1.73
N SER A 52 -6.78 -1.18 -2.92
CA SER A 52 -7.50 -1.28 -4.18
C SER A 52 -6.99 -2.38 -5.11
N ASP A 53 -5.78 -2.88 -4.87
CA ASP A 53 -5.10 -3.77 -5.79
C ASP A 53 -4.21 -4.76 -5.05
N LYS A 54 -3.99 -5.94 -5.64
CA LYS A 54 -3.08 -6.98 -5.15
C LYS A 54 -2.26 -7.56 -6.29
N LYS A 55 -0.97 -7.78 -6.05
CA LYS A 55 -0.03 -8.43 -6.96
C LYS A 55 0.70 -9.54 -6.23
N ILE A 56 0.80 -10.70 -6.85
CA ILE A 56 1.49 -11.86 -6.31
C ILE A 56 2.74 -12.09 -7.14
N VAL A 57 3.90 -12.16 -6.48
CA VAL A 57 5.19 -12.36 -7.12
C VAL A 57 5.94 -13.48 -6.44
N GLN A 58 6.52 -14.36 -7.24
CA GLN A 58 7.46 -15.38 -6.79
C GLN A 58 8.87 -14.78 -6.75
N MET A 59 9.56 -14.90 -5.61
CA MET A 59 10.93 -14.40 -5.46
C MET A 59 11.74 -15.20 -4.44
N TYR A 60 13.07 -15.11 -4.57
CA TYR A 60 14.01 -15.73 -3.65
C TYR A 60 14.46 -14.72 -2.59
N LEU A 61 14.05 -14.92 -1.33
CA LEU A 61 14.41 -14.06 -0.20
C LEU A 61 15.61 -14.62 0.56
N SER A 62 16.64 -13.80 0.72
CA SER A 62 17.80 -14.10 1.57
C SER A 62 17.58 -13.58 2.99
N GLU A 63 18.06 -14.31 4.00
CA GLU A 63 17.81 -13.92 5.40
C GLU A 63 18.42 -12.55 5.77
N LYS A 64 19.53 -12.18 5.12
CA LYS A 64 20.22 -10.91 5.37
C LYS A 64 19.58 -9.73 4.63
N HIS A 65 19.05 -9.94 3.42
CA HIS A 65 18.59 -8.86 2.54
C HIS A 65 17.10 -8.91 2.17
N ALA A 66 16.30 -9.69 2.89
CA ALA A 66 14.88 -9.87 2.56
C ALA A 66 14.11 -8.53 2.46
N LEU A 67 14.39 -7.55 3.34
CA LEU A 67 13.71 -6.27 3.31
C LEU A 67 14.10 -5.40 2.10
N GLU A 68 15.40 -5.36 1.77
CA GLU A 68 15.87 -4.65 0.57
C GLU A 68 15.28 -5.27 -0.69
N GLN A 69 15.32 -6.60 -0.82
CA GLN A 69 14.77 -7.33 -1.96
C GLN A 69 13.27 -7.08 -2.15
N ILE A 70 12.51 -7.04 -1.06
CA ILE A 70 11.09 -6.68 -1.10
C ILE A 70 10.91 -5.24 -1.58
N SER A 71 11.66 -4.30 -1.01
CA SER A 71 11.55 -2.88 -1.33
C SER A 71 11.90 -2.59 -2.79
N GLU A 72 12.96 -3.22 -3.30
CA GLU A 72 13.36 -3.17 -4.71
C GLU A 72 12.28 -3.74 -5.62
N LYS A 73 11.72 -4.91 -5.28
CA LYS A 73 10.65 -5.52 -6.07
C LYS A 73 9.40 -4.64 -6.09
N VAL A 74 9.06 -3.98 -4.98
CA VAL A 74 7.95 -3.02 -4.92
C VAL A 74 8.24 -1.80 -5.82
N ALA A 75 9.46 -1.27 -5.79
CA ALA A 75 9.85 -0.16 -6.66
C ALA A 75 9.79 -0.53 -8.15
N GLU A 76 10.12 -1.78 -8.51
CA GLU A 76 9.98 -2.32 -9.87
C GLU A 76 8.51 -2.45 -10.29
N LEU A 77 7.67 -3.03 -9.43
CA LEU A 77 6.26 -3.29 -9.74
C LEU A 77 5.38 -2.03 -9.73
N LEU A 78 5.77 -1.03 -8.93
CA LEU A 78 5.01 0.18 -8.64
C LEU A 78 5.94 1.42 -8.54
N PRO A 79 6.61 1.83 -9.65
CA PRO A 79 7.66 2.85 -9.64
C PRO A 79 7.16 4.28 -9.37
N THR A 80 5.85 4.45 -9.23
CA THR A 80 5.20 5.77 -9.19
C THR A 80 5.52 6.61 -7.96
N ILE A 81 5.93 5.99 -6.83
CA ILE A 81 6.21 6.61 -5.54
C ILE A 81 7.01 5.65 -4.63
N GLN A 82 7.55 6.16 -3.51
CA GLN A 82 8.10 5.32 -2.45
C GLN A 82 6.99 4.67 -1.61
N TRP A 83 7.24 3.45 -1.14
CA TRP A 83 6.28 2.65 -0.40
C TRP A 83 6.86 2.27 0.96
N ARG A 84 5.99 2.30 1.97
CA ARG A 84 6.22 1.67 3.27
C ARG A 84 5.68 0.25 3.21
N VAL A 85 6.44 -0.65 3.80
CA VAL A 85 6.23 -2.09 3.70
C VAL A 85 5.81 -2.59 5.08
N PHE A 86 4.59 -3.07 5.19
CA PHE A 86 4.01 -3.55 6.45
C PHE A 86 3.75 -5.06 6.40
N SER A 87 3.82 -5.71 7.57
CA SER A 87 3.38 -7.08 7.75
C SER A 87 1.89 -7.17 7.43
N GLY A 88 1.51 -8.03 6.50
CA GLY A 88 0.11 -8.28 6.17
C GLY A 88 -0.49 -9.47 6.93
N LYS A 89 -1.81 -9.46 7.10
CA LYS A 89 -2.60 -10.57 7.62
C LYS A 89 -3.84 -10.80 6.77
N PHE A 90 -4.27 -12.06 6.66
CA PHE A 90 -5.61 -12.38 6.18
C PHE A 90 -6.63 -12.19 7.30
N GLY A 91 -7.78 -11.62 6.97
CA GLY A 91 -9.00 -11.83 7.75
C GLY A 91 -9.47 -13.28 7.63
N ASN A 92 -10.64 -13.59 8.19
CA ASN A 92 -11.19 -14.97 8.23
C ASN A 92 -11.46 -15.61 6.85
N SER A 93 -11.20 -14.94 5.71
CA SER A 93 -11.32 -15.49 4.35
C SER A 93 -10.35 -14.80 3.38
N LEU A 94 -9.68 -15.56 2.49
CA LEU A 94 -8.77 -15.01 1.45
C LEU A 94 -9.46 -14.07 0.46
N LYS A 95 -10.77 -14.24 0.28
CA LYS A 95 -11.62 -13.37 -0.57
C LYS A 95 -11.78 -11.97 0.00
N THR A 96 -11.51 -11.83 1.29
CA THR A 96 -11.81 -10.66 2.08
C THR A 96 -10.50 -10.20 2.71
N ILE A 97 -9.59 -9.66 1.89
CA ILE A 97 -8.55 -8.72 2.37
C ILE A 97 -9.28 -7.45 2.80
N HIS A 98 -10.14 -7.55 3.82
CA HIS A 98 -10.65 -6.39 4.51
C HIS A 98 -9.51 -5.89 5.37
N VAL A 99 -9.08 -4.67 5.06
CA VAL A 99 -8.46 -3.76 5.99
C VAL A 99 -9.19 -3.92 7.33
N LEU A 100 -8.53 -4.55 8.31
CA LEU A 100 -9.00 -4.53 9.68
C LEU A 100 -9.00 -3.06 10.09
N ARG A 101 -10.12 -2.37 9.86
CA ARG A 101 -10.45 -1.16 10.59
C ARG A 101 -10.43 -1.56 12.05
N PHE A 102 -9.61 -0.88 12.82
CA PHE A 102 -9.48 -0.94 14.27
C PHE A 102 -10.82 -1.21 14.96
N SER A 103 -11.22 -2.48 15.09
CA SER A 103 -12.23 -2.92 16.03
C SER A 103 -11.46 -3.59 17.15
N GLY A 104 -11.38 -2.89 18.28
CA GLY A 104 -10.59 -3.28 19.43
C GLY A 104 -11.03 -4.63 19.99
N THR A 105 -10.30 -5.67 19.60
CA THR A 105 -10.10 -6.90 20.38
C THR A 105 -8.71 -7.42 20.01
N GLN A 106 -7.87 -7.67 21.01
CA GLN A 106 -6.43 -7.94 20.90
C GLN A 106 -6.07 -8.99 19.82
N SER A 107 -5.53 -8.52 18.68
CA SER A 107 -4.68 -9.34 17.82
C SER A 107 -3.68 -8.41 17.13
N GLN A 108 -2.37 -8.63 17.37
CA GLN A 108 -1.21 -7.90 16.84
C GLN A 108 -1.51 -7.02 15.61
N ALA A 109 -1.39 -5.71 15.76
CA ALA A 109 -1.51 -4.75 14.68
C ALA A 109 -0.49 -5.04 13.55
N ASP A 110 -0.86 -4.74 12.31
CA ASP A 110 0.08 -4.69 11.19
C ASP A 110 1.22 -3.73 11.55
N PHE A 111 2.47 -4.21 11.48
CA PHE A 111 3.66 -3.42 11.82
C PHE A 111 4.54 -3.18 10.59
N GLU A 112 5.25 -2.06 10.57
CA GLU A 112 6.19 -1.75 9.49
C GLU A 112 7.44 -2.61 9.62
N PHE A 113 7.89 -3.19 8.50
CA PHE A 113 9.16 -3.90 8.47
C PHE A 113 10.31 -2.89 8.53
N THR A 114 11.13 -3.00 9.57
CA THR A 114 12.35 -2.20 9.76
C THR A 114 13.62 -3.05 9.67
N SER A 115 13.51 -4.37 9.58
CA SER A 115 14.65 -5.27 9.36
C SER A 115 14.30 -6.52 8.55
N SER A 116 15.30 -7.07 7.83
CA SER A 116 15.18 -8.34 7.11
C SER A 116 14.78 -9.51 8.03
N HIS A 117 15.20 -9.49 9.29
CA HIS A 117 14.82 -10.52 10.27
C HIS A 117 13.30 -10.54 10.53
N GLN A 118 12.66 -9.37 10.63
CA GLN A 118 11.20 -9.29 10.79
C GLN A 118 10.46 -9.83 9.58
N VAL A 119 10.97 -9.55 8.37
CA VAL A 119 10.44 -10.12 7.13
C VAL A 119 10.51 -11.64 7.18
N CYS A 120 11.68 -12.19 7.50
CA CYS A 120 11.88 -13.64 7.58
C CYS A 120 10.99 -14.31 8.61
N ASN A 121 10.82 -13.70 9.80
CA ASN A 121 9.93 -14.21 10.85
C ASN A 121 8.44 -14.15 10.44
N SER A 122 8.11 -13.33 9.45
CA SER A 122 6.74 -13.20 8.94
C SER A 122 6.42 -14.13 7.77
N ILE A 123 7.43 -14.82 7.22
CA ILE A 123 7.22 -15.85 6.19
C ILE A 123 6.50 -17.03 6.83
N LYS A 124 5.43 -17.48 6.18
CA LYS A 124 4.62 -18.61 6.62
C LYS A 124 4.73 -19.75 5.63
N ARG A 125 4.43 -20.96 6.11
CA ARG A 125 4.33 -22.16 5.28
C ARG A 125 2.87 -22.60 5.23
N THR A 126 2.38 -22.95 4.05
CA THR A 126 1.01 -23.46 3.94
C THR A 126 0.90 -24.88 4.49
N PRO A 127 -0.24 -25.25 5.10
CA PRO A 127 -0.40 -26.58 5.70
C PRO A 127 -0.53 -27.72 4.67
N ILE A 128 -1.14 -27.48 3.50
CA ILE A 128 -1.47 -28.53 2.51
C ILE A 128 -0.35 -28.66 1.49
N CYS A 129 -0.09 -27.61 0.70
CA CYS A 129 0.90 -27.61 -0.37
C CYS A 129 2.33 -27.35 0.12
N LYS A 130 2.51 -27.04 1.42
CA LYS A 130 3.81 -26.92 2.08
C LYS A 130 4.77 -25.88 1.46
N PHE A 131 4.28 -24.92 0.68
CA PHE A 131 5.09 -23.84 0.12
C PHE A 131 5.15 -22.62 1.05
N TYR A 132 6.12 -21.73 0.84
CA TYR A 132 6.29 -20.52 1.63
C TYR A 132 5.60 -19.32 1.00
N TYR A 133 4.93 -18.52 1.82
CA TYR A 133 4.26 -17.30 1.40
C TYR A 133 4.49 -16.15 2.40
N LEU A 134 4.38 -14.92 1.89
CA LEU A 134 4.48 -13.70 2.69
C LEU A 134 3.43 -12.70 2.22
N LEU A 135 2.79 -12.02 3.17
CA LEU A 135 1.84 -10.95 2.90
C LEU A 135 2.46 -9.62 3.25
N VAL A 136 2.41 -8.71 2.28
CA VAL A 136 3.02 -7.39 2.38
C VAL A 136 1.98 -6.34 2.07
N ARG A 137 1.55 -5.62 3.11
CA ARG A 137 0.69 -4.45 2.94
C ARG A 137 1.56 -3.28 2.52
N LEU A 138 1.22 -2.67 1.39
CA LEU A 138 1.88 -1.49 0.89
C LEU A 138 1.08 -0.26 1.26
N GLU A 139 1.70 0.63 2.04
CA GLU A 139 1.20 1.97 2.25
C GLU A 139 2.09 2.96 1.53
N ARG A 140 1.46 3.94 0.91
CA ARG A 140 2.19 5.01 0.23
C ARG A 140 3.00 5.77 1.27
N LEU A 141 4.32 5.85 1.12
CA LEU A 141 5.14 6.78 1.88
C LEU A 141 4.80 8.18 1.35
N HIS A 142 3.72 8.75 1.88
CA HIS A 142 3.51 10.18 1.75
C HIS A 142 4.52 10.83 2.70
N PRO A 143 5.36 11.75 2.24
CA PRO A 143 6.10 12.59 3.17
C PRO A 143 5.05 13.35 4.00
N VAL A 144 4.81 12.90 5.23
CA VAL A 144 4.05 13.68 6.21
C VAL A 144 4.99 14.78 6.64
N ARG A 145 4.89 15.93 5.96
CA ARG A 145 5.39 17.18 6.52
C ARG A 145 4.28 17.67 7.47
N PHE A 146 4.56 17.65 8.76
CA PHE A 146 3.74 18.25 9.82
C PHE A 146 3.79 19.79 9.75
N ASP A 147 3.49 20.37 8.59
CA ASP A 147 3.33 21.81 8.42
C ASP A 147 2.27 22.15 7.34
N ASP A 148 1.25 21.29 7.23
CA ASP A 148 0.09 21.59 6.40
C ASP A 148 -0.79 22.63 7.11
N GLN A 149 -0.50 23.92 6.88
CA GLN A 149 -1.38 25.03 7.25
C GLN A 149 -2.84 24.70 6.91
N GLU A 150 -3.65 24.61 7.96
CA GLU A 150 -5.10 24.51 7.91
C GLU A 150 -5.65 25.86 7.42
N ALA A 151 -6.11 25.89 6.17
CA ALA A 151 -6.69 27.10 5.60
C ALA A 151 -8.06 27.39 6.20
N ASN A 152 -8.33 28.67 6.46
CA ASN A 152 -9.66 29.16 6.82
C ASN A 152 -10.42 29.51 5.53
N CYS A 153 -11.74 29.39 5.58
CA CYS A 153 -12.60 29.84 4.50
C CYS A 153 -12.69 31.37 4.55
N ASP A 154 -12.40 32.08 3.46
CA ASP A 154 -12.46 33.54 3.44
C ASP A 154 -13.87 34.09 3.56
N GLU A 155 -14.87 33.29 3.19
CA GLU A 155 -16.27 33.72 3.19
C GLU A 155 -16.99 33.50 4.53
N CYS A 156 -16.79 32.34 5.18
CA CYS A 156 -17.43 32.04 6.46
C CYS A 156 -16.49 32.12 7.67
N HIS A 157 -15.20 32.39 7.43
CA HIS A 157 -14.10 32.46 8.40
C HIS A 157 -13.93 31.21 9.26
N GLN A 158 -14.62 30.12 8.92
CA GLN A 158 -14.48 28.83 9.57
C GLN A 158 -13.33 28.05 8.94
N LYS A 159 -12.70 27.23 9.76
CA LYS A 159 -11.66 26.31 9.33
C LYS A 159 -12.20 25.33 8.29
N ILE A 160 -11.46 25.12 7.20
CA ILE A 160 -11.90 24.25 6.12
C ILE A 160 -11.64 22.80 6.51
N PHE A 161 -12.72 22.07 6.78
CA PHE A 161 -12.70 20.62 6.95
C PHE A 161 -13.19 19.94 5.67
N GLY A 162 -12.43 18.97 5.15
CA GLY A 162 -12.77 18.24 3.93
C GLY A 162 -12.21 18.90 2.67
N HIS A 163 -13.07 19.23 1.70
CA HIS A 163 -12.65 19.82 0.42
C HIS A 163 -12.38 21.32 0.56
N ARG A 164 -11.15 21.71 0.22
CA ARG A 164 -10.72 23.11 0.05
C ARG A 164 -10.87 23.50 -1.41
N TYR A 165 -11.43 24.67 -1.66
CA TYR A 165 -11.59 25.21 -3.00
C TYR A 165 -10.77 26.47 -3.09
N LYS A 166 -9.65 26.42 -3.84
CA LYS A 166 -8.74 27.55 -4.00
C LYS A 166 -9.03 28.28 -5.31
N CYS A 167 -9.16 29.60 -5.27
CA CYS A 167 -9.29 30.40 -6.49
C CYS A 167 -8.00 30.36 -7.31
N THR A 168 -8.13 30.26 -8.63
CA THR A 168 -6.98 30.24 -9.55
C THR A 168 -6.48 31.64 -9.93
N GLU A 169 -7.22 32.69 -9.56
CA GLU A 169 -6.93 34.08 -9.95
C GLU A 169 -6.65 34.98 -8.74
N CYS A 170 -7.39 34.80 -7.65
CA CYS A 170 -7.27 35.60 -6.44
C CYS A 170 -6.10 35.16 -5.54
N ALA A 171 -5.44 36.14 -4.92
CA ALA A 171 -4.41 35.91 -3.92
C ALA A 171 -5.01 35.25 -2.67
N ASP A 172 -4.46 34.11 -2.26
CA ASP A 172 -4.81 33.43 -1.00
C ASP A 172 -6.32 33.25 -0.71
N PHE A 173 -7.16 33.19 -1.75
CA PHE A 173 -8.60 33.01 -1.58
C PHE A 173 -9.00 31.53 -1.61
N ASP A 174 -9.60 31.09 -0.52
CA ASP A 174 -10.01 29.72 -0.26
C ASP A 174 -11.41 29.65 0.35
N ILE A 175 -12.25 28.78 -0.19
CA ILE A 175 -13.59 28.53 0.36
C ILE A 175 -13.81 27.07 0.71
N CYS A 176 -14.67 26.83 1.69
CA CYS A 176 -15.13 25.49 2.04
C CYS A 176 -16.22 25.02 1.08
N GLN A 177 -16.43 23.70 1.05
CA GLN A 177 -17.50 23.06 0.26
C GLN A 177 -18.89 23.67 0.46
N LYS A 178 -19.23 24.15 1.67
CA LYS A 178 -20.54 24.77 1.93
C LYS A 178 -20.70 26.13 1.26
N CYS A 179 -19.62 26.90 1.15
CA CYS A 179 -19.63 28.21 0.51
C CYS A 179 -19.58 28.06 -1.01
N GLU A 180 -18.83 27.08 -1.52
CA GLU A 180 -18.83 26.75 -2.95
C GLU A 180 -20.20 26.23 -3.42
N ALA A 181 -20.89 25.39 -2.62
CA ALA A 181 -22.23 24.92 -2.95
C ALA A 181 -23.30 26.03 -3.00
N LYS A 182 -23.02 27.20 -2.42
CA LYS A 182 -23.85 28.42 -2.53
C LYS A 182 -23.45 29.29 -3.73
N SER A 183 -22.51 28.81 -4.55
CA SER A 183 -21.92 29.54 -5.68
C SER A 183 -21.38 30.90 -5.27
N LEU A 184 -20.69 30.97 -4.11
CA LEU A 184 -19.98 32.16 -3.67
C LEU A 184 -18.64 32.22 -4.41
N HIS A 185 -18.28 33.42 -4.90
CA HIS A 185 -17.18 33.65 -5.82
C HIS A 185 -17.32 32.93 -7.20
N PRO A 186 -18.47 33.06 -7.90
CA PRO A 186 -18.73 32.34 -9.15
C PRO A 186 -17.97 32.90 -10.37
N GLU A 187 -17.38 34.09 -10.25
CA GLU A 187 -16.69 34.81 -11.32
C GLU A 187 -15.36 34.17 -11.72
N HIS A 188 -14.72 33.40 -10.83
CA HIS A 188 -13.43 32.78 -11.07
C HIS A 188 -13.48 31.26 -10.93
N ALA A 189 -12.61 30.58 -11.68
CA ALA A 189 -12.49 29.13 -11.59
C ALA A 189 -11.89 28.70 -10.24
N MET A 190 -12.50 27.69 -9.63
CA MET A 190 -12.07 27.15 -8.35
C MET A 190 -11.43 25.77 -8.51
N LEU A 191 -10.28 25.59 -7.88
CA LEU A 191 -9.58 24.31 -7.84
C LEU A 191 -9.96 23.54 -6.59
N ARG A 192 -10.62 22.39 -6.76
CA ARG A 192 -10.98 21.50 -5.65
C ARG A 192 -9.77 20.69 -5.18
N ILE A 193 -9.27 21.02 -4.00
CA ILE A 193 -8.19 20.35 -3.29
C ILE A 193 -8.82 19.47 -2.21
N VAL A 194 -8.77 18.15 -2.42
CA VAL A 194 -9.36 17.17 -1.52
C VAL A 194 -8.50 17.00 -0.27
N ARG A 195 -7.18 16.90 -0.46
CA ARG A 195 -6.14 16.91 0.58
C ARG A 195 -4.82 17.37 -0.06
N LYS A 196 -4.02 18.16 0.67
CA LYS A 196 -2.65 18.51 0.25
C LYS A 196 -1.87 17.20 -0.01
N GLY A 197 -1.18 17.12 -1.15
CA GLY A 197 -0.44 15.92 -1.60
C GLY A 197 -1.27 14.77 -2.21
N THR A 198 -2.60 14.71 -2.01
CA THR A 198 -3.46 13.74 -2.71
C THR A 198 -3.97 14.31 -4.04
N THR A 199 -4.43 15.55 -4.03
CA THR A 199 -4.82 16.26 -5.25
C THR A 199 -3.55 16.73 -5.96
N ARG A 200 -3.15 16.03 -7.02
CA ARG A 200 -2.06 16.47 -7.89
C ARG A 200 -2.54 17.65 -8.72
N ILE A 201 -1.95 18.81 -8.49
CA ILE A 201 -2.17 20.01 -9.31
C ILE A 201 -1.03 20.03 -10.33
N PRO A 202 -1.31 19.91 -11.63
CA PRO A 202 -0.25 19.97 -12.65
C PRO A 202 0.58 21.24 -12.55
N ASN A 203 1.90 21.12 -12.72
CA ASN A 203 2.83 22.24 -12.54
C ASN A 203 2.52 23.43 -13.45
N TYR A 204 2.00 23.22 -14.66
CA TYR A 204 1.65 24.35 -15.54
C TYR A 204 0.53 25.24 -14.99
N ILE A 205 -0.26 24.76 -14.01
CA ILE A 205 -1.29 25.55 -13.32
C ILE A 205 -0.65 26.41 -12.24
N THR A 206 0.34 25.89 -11.51
CA THR A 206 0.98 26.59 -10.38
C THR A 206 2.19 27.44 -10.81
N SER A 207 2.92 27.05 -11.85
CA SER A 207 4.12 27.75 -12.33
C SER A 207 3.82 29.01 -13.14
N ASN A 208 2.66 29.07 -13.79
CA ASN A 208 2.21 30.25 -14.54
C ASN A 208 1.31 31.18 -13.70
N ALA A 209 0.90 30.73 -12.52
CA ALA A 209 0.09 31.55 -11.64
C ALA A 209 0.93 32.69 -11.05
N PRO A 210 0.35 33.89 -10.87
CA PRO A 210 1.04 34.96 -10.19
C PRO A 210 1.52 34.52 -8.81
N ARG A 211 2.71 34.98 -8.39
CA ARG A 211 3.37 34.58 -7.13
C ARG A 211 2.51 34.76 -5.87
N TYR A 212 1.51 35.63 -5.92
CA TYR A 212 0.56 35.89 -4.84
C TYR A 212 -0.62 34.91 -4.80
N VAL A 213 -0.88 34.17 -5.88
CA VAL A 213 -1.98 33.18 -5.95
C VAL A 213 -1.53 31.86 -5.34
N PHE A 214 -0.31 31.42 -5.63
CA PHE A 214 0.32 30.28 -4.97
C PHE A 214 1.64 30.74 -4.36
N PRO A 215 1.66 31.15 -3.08
CA PRO A 215 2.90 31.52 -2.43
C PRO A 215 3.86 30.33 -2.51
N SER A 216 5.05 30.60 -3.02
CA SER A 216 6.08 29.60 -3.29
C SER A 216 6.61 29.00 -1.99
N VAL A 217 5.90 27.98 -1.48
CA VAL A 217 6.33 27.14 -0.36
C VAL A 217 5.91 25.70 -0.66
N TYR A 218 6.81 24.93 -1.28
CA TYR A 218 6.84 23.45 -1.26
C TYR A 218 8.28 22.96 -1.35
#